data_AF-A0A165MYF1-F1
#
_entry.id   AF-A0A165MYF1-F1
#
_cell.length_a   1.000
_cell.length_b   1.000
_cell.length_c   1.000
_cell.angle_alpha   90.00
_cell.angle_beta   90.00
_cell.angle_gamma   90.00
#
_symmetry.space_group_name_H-M   'P 1'
#
loop_
_entity.id
_entity.type
_entity.pdbx_description
1 polymer ?
#
loop_
_entity_poly.entity_id
_entity_poly.type
_entity_poly.pdbx_seq_one_letter_code
_entity_poly.pdbx_strand_id
1 'polypeptide(L)'
;MERQARAFTADLRDAHKPSICAVCLECFLDYIHPNVLKENVRILRTSHHDLLSAAMVFVTTPRTHASREETVVAITAALSECSAPFGHRNQHRDATRVLFASSNLLNEVIGFLAELVYQCLGSLDRRALQNQRFSSRGLWPCSTQDLLPFGPEQSLLSLIHWLSVRNDTVVMTAFEDIFFTCLDELGSVIMKDSNRRLFATAVAHQMQDALKWLKCAEGDRVGPGLFDPEYRIITLNDGLYNILRALSPDQLLLSDTPVPLVKGYELDILKGIEEAIPLVEDARGRHCLISVASTLHGSLGTPFNDRPEPLRLPFLALSGHSSDIIHRMMFTLRQRHACGAARCTVSERDVGRRLQRCAGCGIVQYFSKDCQRRHWKPLETPHKAVCPLMKRLAPFLDLKEEDFRKELRATNLNHDELAFLAVNVRHGNVPTVAPGPQTIAQKVQHMSTILRMQDSFLGDEYGLPDPADVLKALAELRNLHSPAESEMVLRP
;
A
#
# COMPACT_ATOMS: atom_id res chain seq x y z
N MET A 1 24.16 20.55 8.45
CA MET A 1 23.45 19.26 8.47
C MET A 1 24.23 18.20 9.26
N GLU A 2 25.38 17.71 8.81
CA GLU A 2 26.05 16.55 9.46
C GLU A 2 26.36 16.75 10.95
N ARG A 3 26.82 17.94 11.34
CA ARG A 3 27.06 18.29 12.75
C ARG A 3 25.77 18.18 13.58
N GLN A 4 24.65 18.68 13.05
CA GLN A 4 23.34 18.61 13.69
C GLN A 4 22.85 17.15 13.76
N ALA A 5 23.06 16.36 12.71
CA ALA A 5 22.69 14.96 12.71
C ALA A 5 23.39 14.16 13.84
N ARG A 6 24.68 14.44 14.07
CA ARG A 6 25.43 13.85 15.20
C ARG A 6 24.93 14.33 16.56
N ALA A 7 24.55 15.61 16.69
CA ALA A 7 23.98 16.14 17.92
C ALA A 7 22.64 15.45 18.26
N PHE A 8 21.72 15.37 17.29
CA PHE A 8 20.43 14.70 17.49
C PHE A 8 20.56 13.21 17.80
N THR A 9 21.59 12.55 17.27
CA THR A 9 21.89 11.16 17.63
C THR A 9 22.12 11.03 19.14
N ALA A 10 22.87 11.96 19.74
CA ALA A 10 23.10 11.98 21.17
C ALA A 10 21.82 12.35 21.93
N ASP A 11 21.08 13.34 21.45
CA ASP A 11 19.87 13.85 22.10
C ASP A 11 18.71 12.85 22.12
N LEU A 12 18.68 11.92 21.16
CA LEU A 12 17.68 10.85 21.04
C LEU A 12 18.11 9.53 21.71
N ARG A 13 19.28 9.47 22.34
CA ARG A 13 19.81 8.23 22.92
C ARG A 13 18.91 7.65 24.00
N ASP A 14 18.30 8.49 24.82
CA ASP A 14 17.26 8.09 25.80
C ASP A 14 15.88 8.46 25.25
N ALA A 15 15.14 7.46 24.77
CA ALA A 15 13.83 7.67 24.16
C ALA A 15 12.72 8.09 25.15
N HIS A 16 12.96 7.93 26.46
CA HIS A 16 12.04 8.36 27.51
C HIS A 16 12.40 9.74 28.09
N LYS A 17 13.67 10.13 28.00
CA LYS A 17 14.17 11.43 28.47
C LYS A 17 15.05 12.10 27.41
N PRO A 18 14.50 12.39 26.21
CA PRO A 18 15.29 12.98 25.15
C PRO A 18 15.70 14.41 25.53
N SER A 19 16.90 14.83 25.14
CA SER A 19 17.38 16.22 25.27
C SER A 19 17.20 17.01 23.98
N ILE A 20 16.36 16.53 23.06
CA ILE A 20 16.20 17.14 21.74
C ILE A 20 15.31 18.38 21.80
N CYS A 21 15.76 19.47 21.18
CA CYS A 21 14.93 20.64 20.93
C CYS A 21 14.02 20.38 19.72
N ALA A 22 12.70 20.34 19.94
CA ALA A 22 11.71 20.05 18.89
C ALA A 22 11.76 21.03 17.71
N VAL A 23 11.99 22.33 17.96
CA VAL A 23 12.14 23.34 16.90
C VAL A 23 13.41 23.15 16.10
N CYS A 24 14.52 22.79 16.75
CA CYS A 24 15.76 22.50 16.03
C CYS A 24 15.59 21.27 15.12
N LEU A 25 14.82 20.28 15.58
CA LEU A 25 14.46 19.10 14.78
C LEU A 25 13.57 19.49 13.59
N GLU A 26 12.53 20.31 13.80
CA GLU A 26 11.68 20.85 12.74
C GLU A 26 12.52 21.58 11.67
N CYS A 27 13.35 22.55 12.09
CA CYS A 27 14.25 23.27 11.17
C CYS A 27 15.25 22.34 10.47
N PHE A 28 15.62 21.21 11.07
CA PHE A 28 16.49 20.24 10.41
C PHE A 28 15.80 19.55 9.24
N LEU A 29 14.47 19.43 9.27
CA LEU A 29 13.69 18.88 8.16
C LEU A 29 13.76 19.77 6.91
N ASP A 30 14.06 21.06 7.05
CA ASP A 30 14.31 21.93 5.89
C ASP A 30 15.50 21.45 5.02
N TYR A 31 16.46 20.71 5.59
CA TYR A 31 17.54 20.09 4.82
C TYR A 31 17.09 18.89 3.99
N ILE A 32 15.96 18.28 4.32
CA ILE A 32 15.37 17.20 3.54
C ILE A 32 14.18 17.71 2.71
N HIS A 33 14.04 19.03 2.54
CA HIS A 33 13.04 19.62 1.65
C HIS A 33 13.23 19.11 0.20
N PRO A 34 12.15 18.87 -0.59
CA PRO A 34 12.19 18.29 -1.93
C PRO A 34 13.28 18.85 -2.88
N ASN A 35 13.58 20.14 -2.77
CA ASN A 35 14.58 20.83 -3.61
C ASN A 35 16.04 20.36 -3.39
N VAL A 36 16.37 19.87 -2.19
CA VAL A 36 17.73 19.40 -1.81
C VAL A 36 17.72 17.96 -1.28
N LEU A 37 16.54 17.34 -1.25
CA LEU A 37 16.24 16.04 -0.67
C LEU A 37 17.22 14.95 -1.10
N LYS A 38 17.51 14.82 -2.39
CA LYS A 38 18.23 13.65 -2.92
C LYS A 38 19.66 13.50 -2.37
N GLU A 39 20.43 14.59 -2.33
CA GLU A 39 21.82 14.55 -1.85
C GLU A 39 21.87 14.45 -0.32
N ASN A 40 21.06 15.23 0.37
CA ASN A 40 21.03 15.24 1.83
C ASN A 40 20.53 13.91 2.41
N VAL A 41 19.47 13.32 1.84
CA VAL A 41 19.02 11.97 2.21
C VAL A 41 20.11 10.94 1.93
N ARG A 42 20.84 11.05 0.82
CA ARG A 42 21.96 10.14 0.55
C ARG A 42 23.06 10.28 1.61
N ILE A 43 23.42 11.49 2.03
CA ILE A 43 24.41 11.73 3.09
C ILE A 43 23.92 11.12 4.41
N LEU A 44 22.66 11.37 4.80
CA LEU A 44 22.09 10.81 6.03
C LEU A 44 22.13 9.28 6.01
N ARG A 45 21.72 8.68 4.89
CA ARG A 45 21.68 7.23 4.71
C ARG A 45 23.02 6.57 4.52
N THR A 46 24.11 7.31 4.26
CA THR A 46 25.46 6.74 4.13
C THR A 46 26.31 6.98 5.38
N SER A 47 26.10 8.09 6.07
CA SER A 47 27.03 8.61 7.07
C SER A 47 26.39 8.84 8.44
N HIS A 48 25.06 8.75 8.55
CA HIS A 48 24.32 9.04 9.79
C HIS A 48 23.28 7.96 10.10
N HIS A 49 23.66 6.68 9.98
CA HIS A 49 22.79 5.56 10.35
C HIS A 49 22.33 5.63 11.80
N ASP A 50 23.20 6.10 12.69
CA ASP A 50 22.91 6.19 14.13
C ASP A 50 21.75 7.16 14.40
N LEU A 51 21.65 8.27 13.63
CA LEU A 51 20.52 9.19 13.75
C LEU A 51 19.22 8.50 13.35
N LEU A 52 19.20 7.85 12.18
CA LEU A 52 18.00 7.21 11.65
C LEU A 52 17.57 6.03 12.52
N SER A 53 18.53 5.30 13.09
CA SER A 53 18.28 4.22 14.03
C SER A 53 17.79 4.76 15.38
N ALA A 54 18.35 5.86 15.89
CA ALA A 54 17.85 6.53 17.09
C ALA A 54 16.44 7.09 16.89
N ALA A 55 16.12 7.62 15.71
CA ALA A 55 14.77 8.03 15.34
C ALA A 55 13.80 6.84 15.37
N MET A 56 14.17 5.70 14.77
CA MET A 56 13.35 4.48 14.82
C MET A 56 13.19 3.92 16.23
N VAL A 57 14.25 3.93 17.04
CA VAL A 57 14.16 3.60 18.47
C VAL A 57 13.16 4.53 19.15
N PHE A 58 13.31 5.85 18.98
CA PHE A 58 12.39 6.82 19.59
C PHE A 58 10.93 6.59 19.17
N VAL A 59 10.67 6.42 17.88
CA VAL A 59 9.32 6.19 17.33
C VAL A 59 8.74 4.87 17.83
N THR A 60 9.54 3.81 17.93
CA THR A 60 9.04 2.47 18.26
C THR A 60 9.15 2.08 19.74
N THR A 61 9.75 2.92 20.59
CA THR A 61 9.82 2.69 22.04
C THR A 61 8.42 2.57 22.65
N PRO A 62 8.12 1.48 23.38
CA PRO A 62 6.85 1.30 24.07
C PRO A 62 6.71 2.33 25.18
N ARG A 63 5.55 2.99 25.26
CA ARG A 63 5.31 4.01 26.29
C ARG A 63 4.00 3.79 27.02
N THR A 64 4.07 3.79 28.35
CA THR A 64 2.91 3.93 29.22
C THR A 64 2.42 5.38 29.20
N HIS A 65 1.24 5.66 29.78
CA HIS A 65 0.77 7.03 29.97
C HIS A 65 1.80 7.89 30.74
N ALA A 66 2.24 7.41 31.91
CA ALA A 66 3.22 8.13 32.74
C ALA A 66 4.53 8.40 31.97
N SER A 67 5.08 7.41 31.26
CA SER A 67 6.32 7.64 30.50
C SER A 67 6.16 8.63 29.35
N ARG A 68 4.94 8.78 28.77
CA ARG A 68 4.67 9.81 27.75
C ARG A 68 4.67 11.20 28.38
N GLU A 69 4.06 11.36 29.56
CA GLU A 69 4.09 12.62 30.30
C GLU A 69 5.51 13.01 30.69
N GLU A 70 6.31 12.06 31.19
CA GLU A 70 7.73 12.29 31.46
C GLU A 70 8.51 12.70 30.20
N THR A 71 8.24 12.06 29.07
CA THR A 71 8.88 12.41 27.79
C THR A 71 8.47 13.82 27.35
N VAL A 72 7.21 14.21 27.49
CA VAL A 72 6.73 15.57 27.19
C VAL A 72 7.42 16.60 28.07
N VAL A 73 7.59 16.33 29.36
CA VAL A 73 8.33 17.21 30.29
C VAL A 73 9.78 17.35 29.85
N ALA A 74 10.45 16.26 29.48
CA ALA A 74 11.83 16.28 28.99
C ALA A 74 11.99 17.11 27.70
N ILE A 75 11.11 16.90 26.69
CA ILE A 75 11.14 17.68 25.44
C ILE A 75 10.85 19.16 25.72
N THR A 76 9.91 19.46 26.63
CA THR A 76 9.58 20.84 27.03
C THR A 76 10.76 21.55 27.68
N ALA A 77 11.48 20.85 28.57
CA ALA A 77 12.68 21.38 29.20
C ALA A 77 13.78 21.63 28.15
N ALA A 78 14.06 20.65 27.27
CA ALA A 78 15.05 20.79 26.21
C ALA A 78 14.74 21.93 25.24
N LEU A 79 13.46 22.15 24.90
CA LEU A 79 13.01 23.27 24.09
C LEU A 79 13.24 24.62 24.79
N SER A 80 12.93 24.71 26.08
CA SER A 80 13.07 25.94 26.87
C SER A 80 14.53 26.32 27.14
N GLU A 81 15.39 25.32 27.29
CA GLU A 81 16.82 25.48 27.59
C GLU A 81 17.70 25.58 26.32
N CYS A 82 17.10 25.57 25.13
CA CYS A 82 17.82 25.61 23.87
C CYS A 82 18.62 26.92 23.71
N SER A 83 19.91 26.85 24.05
CA SER A 83 20.83 28.00 24.04
C SER A 83 21.52 28.23 22.70
N ALA A 84 21.57 27.20 21.86
CA ALA A 84 22.19 27.22 20.53
C ALA A 84 21.17 26.84 19.46
N PRO A 85 20.17 27.72 19.18
CA PRO A 85 19.11 27.41 18.24
C PRO A 85 19.69 27.12 16.87
N PHE A 86 19.26 26.01 16.27
CA PHE A 86 19.52 25.74 14.88
C PHE A 86 18.63 26.65 14.00
N GLY A 87 19.19 27.21 12.94
CA GLY A 87 18.51 28.18 12.07
C GLY A 87 18.56 29.63 12.59
N HIS A 88 17.68 30.49 12.08
CA HIS A 88 17.61 31.89 12.52
C HIS A 88 16.91 31.99 13.89
N ARG A 89 17.52 32.72 14.84
CA ARG A 89 16.98 32.88 16.21
C ARG A 89 15.52 33.35 16.27
N ASN A 90 15.10 34.19 15.31
CA ASN A 90 13.71 34.65 15.22
C ASN A 90 12.76 33.52 14.79
N GLN A 91 13.12 32.77 13.75
CA GLN A 91 12.34 31.60 13.30
C GLN A 91 12.21 30.58 14.43
N HIS A 92 13.31 30.30 15.14
CA HIS A 92 13.27 29.37 16.27
C HIS A 92 12.29 29.85 17.36
N ARG A 93 12.34 31.14 17.72
CA ARG A 93 11.45 31.71 18.74
C ARG A 93 9.98 31.63 18.31
N ASP A 94 9.70 31.91 17.04
CA ASP A 94 8.32 31.92 16.53
C ASP A 94 7.78 30.47 16.44
N ALA A 95 8.57 29.52 15.94
CA ALA A 95 8.24 28.09 15.94
C ALA A 95 8.08 27.54 17.37
N THR A 96 8.91 27.99 18.33
CA THR A 96 8.77 27.62 19.75
C THR A 96 7.39 27.99 20.28
N ARG A 97 6.88 29.18 19.94
CA ARG A 97 5.53 29.61 20.35
C ARG A 97 4.44 28.75 19.72
N VAL A 98 4.59 28.39 18.45
CA VAL A 98 3.64 27.51 17.74
C VAL A 98 3.62 26.12 18.39
N LEU A 99 4.79 25.53 18.66
CA LEU A 99 4.86 24.21 19.28
C LEU A 99 4.33 24.20 20.71
N PHE A 100 4.54 25.26 21.51
CA PHE A 100 3.91 25.36 22.83
C PHE A 100 2.40 25.54 22.79
N ALA A 101 1.86 26.06 21.69
CA ALA A 101 0.42 26.12 21.46
C ALA A 101 -0.18 24.79 20.96
N SER A 102 0.67 23.83 20.53
CA SER A 102 0.21 22.51 20.12
C SER A 102 -0.36 21.74 21.31
N SER A 103 -1.33 20.87 21.05
CA SER A 103 -1.98 20.07 22.11
C SER A 103 -1.09 18.98 22.68
N ASN A 104 -0.03 18.56 21.96
CA ASN A 104 0.87 17.50 22.41
C ASN A 104 2.24 17.55 21.71
N LEU A 105 3.25 18.04 22.42
CA LEU A 105 4.61 18.20 21.90
C LEU A 105 5.30 16.86 21.55
N LEU A 106 5.02 15.78 22.28
CA LEU A 106 5.56 14.45 21.96
C LEU A 106 5.03 13.98 20.61
N ASN A 107 3.75 14.22 20.34
CA ASN A 107 3.18 13.88 19.05
C ASN A 107 3.97 14.61 17.94
N GLU A 108 4.22 15.92 18.07
CA GLU A 108 4.95 16.69 17.04
C GLU A 108 6.34 16.12 16.77
N VAL A 109 7.09 15.79 17.83
CA VAL A 109 8.40 15.14 17.67
C VAL A 109 8.30 13.78 16.97
N ILE A 110 7.27 12.98 17.26
CA ILE A 110 7.01 11.73 16.53
C ILE A 110 6.74 12.00 15.05
N GLY A 111 5.95 13.03 14.73
CA GLY A 111 5.69 13.46 13.35
C GLY A 111 6.98 13.82 12.61
N PHE A 112 7.83 14.64 13.22
CA PHE A 112 9.11 15.04 12.62
C PHE A 112 10.06 13.87 12.38
N LEU A 113 10.16 12.94 13.33
CA LEU A 113 11.00 11.75 13.18
C LEU A 113 10.42 10.75 12.18
N ALA A 114 9.09 10.60 12.13
CA ALA A 114 8.42 9.80 11.11
C ALA A 114 8.64 10.40 9.72
N GLU A 115 8.61 11.73 9.56
CA GLU A 115 8.93 12.41 8.31
C GLU A 115 10.38 12.15 7.90
N LEU A 116 11.33 12.29 8.82
CA LEU A 116 12.75 12.00 8.55
C LEU A 116 12.95 10.56 8.04
N VAL A 117 12.29 9.59 8.68
CA VAL A 117 12.33 8.18 8.28
C VAL A 117 11.66 7.99 6.92
N TYR A 118 10.45 8.52 6.74
CA TYR A 118 9.71 8.48 5.48
C TYR A 118 10.53 9.04 4.32
N GLN A 119 11.13 10.22 4.46
CA GLN A 119 11.95 10.83 3.41
C GLN A 119 13.19 9.97 3.07
N CYS A 120 13.78 9.33 4.09
CA CYS A 120 14.90 8.41 3.89
C CYS A 120 14.48 7.11 3.20
N LEU A 121 13.29 6.58 3.51
CA LEU A 121 12.75 5.37 2.88
C LEU A 121 12.16 5.65 1.49
N GLY A 122 11.38 6.71 1.29
CA GLY A 122 10.75 7.08 0.03
C GLY A 122 11.75 7.45 -1.08
N SER A 123 12.99 7.80 -0.72
CA SER A 123 14.10 7.93 -1.70
C SER A 123 14.54 6.60 -2.29
N LEU A 124 14.19 5.47 -1.67
CA LEU A 124 14.37 4.16 -2.27
C LEU A 124 13.42 4.05 -3.44
N ASP A 125 13.93 3.53 -4.55
CA ASP A 125 13.07 3.00 -5.60
C ASP A 125 12.03 2.10 -4.91
N ARG A 126 10.73 2.34 -5.11
CA ARG A 126 9.67 1.48 -4.54
C ARG A 126 9.93 0.01 -4.86
N ARG A 127 10.62 -0.27 -5.98
CA ARG A 127 11.16 -1.59 -6.27
C ARG A 127 12.13 -2.05 -5.18
N ALA A 128 13.15 -1.28 -4.80
CA ALA A 128 14.06 -1.63 -3.72
C ALA A 128 13.35 -1.91 -2.38
N LEU A 129 12.31 -1.14 -2.02
CA LEU A 129 11.46 -1.41 -0.85
C LEU A 129 10.73 -2.75 -0.98
N GLN A 130 10.06 -2.99 -2.12
CA GLN A 130 9.37 -4.25 -2.41
C GLN A 130 10.31 -5.45 -2.47
N ASN A 131 11.56 -5.22 -2.85
CA ASN A 131 12.58 -6.27 -2.93
C ASN A 131 13.08 -6.69 -1.55
N GLN A 132 12.71 -5.96 -0.48
CA GLN A 132 13.13 -6.18 0.91
C GLN A 132 14.64 -6.43 1.05
N ARG A 133 15.43 -5.84 0.15
CA ARG A 133 16.88 -5.98 0.14
C ARG A 133 17.45 -4.77 0.84
N PHE A 134 17.80 -4.95 2.11
CA PHE A 134 18.66 -4.00 2.80
C PHE A 134 19.94 -3.78 2.00
N SER A 135 20.43 -2.55 2.02
CA SER A 135 21.50 -2.15 1.12
C SER A 135 22.79 -2.89 1.46
N SER A 136 23.29 -3.70 0.53
CA SER A 136 24.65 -4.25 0.61
C SER A 136 25.73 -3.18 0.42
N ARG A 137 25.36 -1.97 0.01
CA ARG A 137 26.27 -0.83 -0.20
C ARG A 137 26.41 0.04 1.05
N GLY A 138 25.95 -0.44 2.21
CA GLY A 138 26.00 0.30 3.46
C GLY A 138 25.12 1.54 3.45
N LEU A 139 23.95 1.48 2.81
CA LEU A 139 22.93 2.52 2.97
C LEU A 139 21.94 2.09 4.05
N TRP A 140 21.51 3.01 4.90
CA TRP A 140 20.40 2.77 5.80
C TRP A 140 19.07 2.56 5.03
N PRO A 141 18.20 1.63 5.45
CA PRO A 141 18.43 0.62 6.48
C PRO A 141 19.38 -0.49 5.98
N CYS A 142 20.27 -0.93 6.86
CA CYS A 142 21.22 -2.02 6.65
C CYS A 142 20.65 -3.38 7.10
N SER A 143 19.65 -3.36 7.99
CA SER A 143 18.95 -4.56 8.46
C SER A 143 17.53 -4.24 8.90
N THR A 144 16.72 -5.27 9.15
CA THR A 144 15.42 -5.09 9.80
C THR A 144 15.51 -4.53 11.19
N GLN A 145 16.60 -4.80 11.92
CA GLN A 145 16.80 -4.29 13.27
C GLN A 145 16.86 -2.75 13.29
N ASP A 146 17.27 -2.12 12.18
CA ASP A 146 17.30 -0.66 12.06
C ASP A 146 15.90 -0.05 12.00
N LEU A 147 14.91 -0.81 11.51
CA LEU A 147 13.51 -0.39 11.41
C LEU A 147 12.63 -0.97 12.54
N LEU A 148 13.01 -2.12 13.08
CA LEU A 148 12.27 -2.86 14.10
C LEU A 148 13.16 -3.12 15.33
N PRO A 149 13.68 -2.06 15.99
CA PRO A 149 14.70 -2.22 17.04
C PRO A 149 14.21 -2.99 18.28
N PHE A 150 12.90 -3.08 18.50
CA PHE A 150 12.28 -3.86 19.58
C PHE A 150 11.65 -5.17 19.09
N GLY A 151 11.99 -5.58 17.88
CA GLY A 151 11.40 -6.72 17.19
C GLY A 151 10.05 -6.39 16.53
N PRO A 152 9.57 -7.29 15.64
CA PRO A 152 8.42 -7.01 14.78
C PRO A 152 7.13 -6.67 15.53
N GLU A 153 6.82 -7.40 16.60
CA GLU A 153 5.58 -7.22 17.36
C GLU A 153 5.53 -5.90 18.11
N GLN A 154 6.58 -5.61 18.89
CA GLN A 154 6.58 -4.40 19.70
C GLN A 154 6.70 -3.14 18.84
N SER A 155 7.52 -3.16 17.78
CA SER A 155 7.63 -2.03 16.86
C SER A 155 6.31 -1.80 16.10
N LEU A 156 5.62 -2.85 15.65
CA LEU A 156 4.30 -2.72 15.02
C LEU A 156 3.29 -2.06 15.95
N LEU A 157 3.20 -2.51 17.20
CA LEU A 157 2.25 -1.97 18.19
C LEU A 157 2.48 -0.48 18.44
N SER A 158 3.75 -0.06 18.55
CA SER A 158 4.09 1.35 18.69
C SER A 158 3.71 2.16 17.44
N LEU A 159 3.95 1.63 16.24
CA LEU A 159 3.56 2.30 14.99
C LEU A 159 2.03 2.44 14.85
N ILE A 160 1.27 1.39 15.19
CA ILE A 160 -0.21 1.44 15.23
C ILE A 160 -0.70 2.43 16.27
N HIS A 161 -0.03 2.53 17.43
CA HIS A 161 -0.37 3.52 18.45
C HIS A 161 -0.27 4.94 17.88
N TRP A 162 0.83 5.28 17.21
CA TRP A 162 0.98 6.61 16.62
C TRP A 162 -0.02 6.87 15.50
N LEU A 163 -0.30 5.87 14.66
CA LEU A 163 -1.37 5.95 13.67
C LEU A 163 -2.73 6.22 14.31
N SER A 164 -2.99 5.70 15.51
CA SER A 164 -4.27 5.91 16.20
C SER A 164 -4.42 7.28 16.85
N VAL A 165 -3.31 7.93 17.23
CA VAL A 165 -3.33 9.18 18.03
C VAL A 165 -2.89 10.43 17.28
N ARG A 166 -2.19 10.29 16.14
CA ARG A 166 -1.80 11.43 15.29
C ARG A 166 -2.74 11.55 14.11
N ASN A 167 -3.17 12.77 13.84
CA ASN A 167 -4.17 13.11 12.82
C ASN A 167 -3.52 13.64 11.53
N ASP A 168 -2.39 13.09 11.14
CA ASP A 168 -1.65 13.49 9.93
C ASP A 168 -1.42 12.30 8.98
N THR A 169 -0.89 12.61 7.79
CA THR A 169 -0.55 11.63 6.75
C THR A 169 0.87 11.09 6.86
N VAL A 170 1.76 11.79 7.57
CA VAL A 170 3.18 11.47 7.67
C VAL A 170 3.36 10.13 8.40
N VAL A 171 2.67 9.93 9.52
CA VAL A 171 2.76 8.68 10.27
C VAL A 171 2.24 7.49 9.46
N MET A 172 1.14 7.67 8.72
CA MET A 172 0.62 6.61 7.85
C MET A 172 1.59 6.27 6.73
N THR A 173 2.19 7.27 6.10
CA THR A 173 3.13 7.05 4.99
C THR A 173 4.42 6.40 5.49
N ALA A 174 4.94 6.83 6.64
CA ALA A 174 6.08 6.16 7.30
C ALA A 174 5.73 4.73 7.70
N PHE A 175 4.53 4.50 8.27
CA PHE A 175 4.02 3.16 8.61
C PHE A 175 4.03 2.27 7.37
N GLU A 176 3.49 2.74 6.25
CA GLU A 176 3.40 2.00 5.00
C GLU A 176 4.80 1.62 4.49
N ASP A 177 5.72 2.58 4.40
CA ASP A 177 7.08 2.34 3.92
C ASP A 177 7.86 1.36 4.81
N ILE A 178 7.72 1.49 6.14
CA ILE A 178 8.32 0.53 7.10
C ILE A 178 7.68 -0.86 6.93
N PHE A 179 6.35 -0.91 6.80
CA PHE A 179 5.60 -2.15 6.63
C PHE A 179 6.06 -2.91 5.39
N PHE A 180 6.18 -2.22 4.25
CA PHE A 180 6.65 -2.84 3.02
C PHE A 180 8.11 -3.25 3.06
N THR A 181 8.97 -2.45 3.70
CA THR A 181 10.39 -2.80 3.85
C THR A 181 10.58 -4.06 4.70
N CYS A 182 9.70 -4.25 5.69
CA CYS A 182 9.74 -5.37 6.63
C CYS A 182 8.52 -6.30 6.49
N LEU A 183 7.99 -6.48 5.27
CA LEU A 183 6.74 -7.21 5.05
C LEU A 183 6.85 -8.68 5.51
N ASP A 184 8.00 -9.32 5.35
CA ASP A 184 8.21 -10.70 5.78
C ASP A 184 8.09 -10.83 7.32
N GLU A 185 8.60 -9.85 8.07
CA GLU A 185 8.52 -9.80 9.53
C GLU A 185 7.13 -9.38 10.02
N LEU A 186 6.59 -8.32 9.44
CA LEU A 186 5.38 -7.66 9.93
C LEU A 186 4.11 -8.31 9.42
N GLY A 187 4.16 -8.98 8.26
CA GLY A 187 2.98 -9.56 7.63
C GLY A 187 2.32 -10.66 8.47
N SER A 188 3.11 -11.53 9.11
CA SER A 188 2.55 -12.54 10.02
C SER A 188 2.08 -11.93 11.36
N VAL A 189 2.76 -10.89 11.82
CA VAL A 189 2.52 -10.24 13.10
C VAL A 189 1.28 -9.36 13.09
N ILE A 190 1.07 -8.59 12.01
CA ILE A 190 -0.13 -7.78 11.85
C ILE A 190 -1.37 -8.67 11.72
N MET A 191 -1.22 -9.91 11.26
CA MET A 191 -2.30 -10.87 11.08
C MET A 191 -2.76 -11.57 12.38
N LYS A 192 -2.07 -11.36 13.51
CA LYS A 192 -2.56 -11.76 14.83
C LYS A 192 -3.85 -11.01 15.16
N ASP A 193 -4.87 -11.68 15.68
CA ASP A 193 -6.21 -11.08 15.88
C ASP A 193 -6.18 -9.79 16.72
N SER A 194 -5.36 -9.73 17.78
CA SER A 194 -5.20 -8.51 18.59
C SER A 194 -4.65 -7.34 17.77
N ASN A 195 -3.68 -7.59 16.90
CA ASN A 195 -2.99 -6.56 16.12
C ASN A 195 -3.85 -6.10 14.95
N ARG A 196 -4.56 -7.04 14.30
CA ARG A 196 -5.58 -6.76 13.28
C ARG A 196 -6.64 -5.82 13.80
N ARG A 197 -7.18 -6.12 14.98
CA ARG A 197 -8.17 -5.27 15.66
C ARG A 197 -7.64 -3.86 15.89
N LEU A 198 -6.44 -3.73 16.45
CA LEU A 198 -5.83 -2.43 16.72
C LEU A 198 -5.62 -1.62 15.43
N PHE A 199 -5.08 -2.25 14.38
CA PHE A 199 -4.87 -1.62 13.09
C PHE A 199 -6.18 -1.16 12.45
N ALA A 200 -7.17 -2.05 12.34
CA ALA A 200 -8.46 -1.73 11.73
C ALA A 200 -9.20 -0.63 12.49
N THR A 201 -9.16 -0.66 13.83
CA THR A 201 -9.75 0.38 14.69
C THR A 201 -9.04 1.72 14.47
N ALA A 202 -7.71 1.73 14.37
CA ALA A 202 -6.94 2.95 14.13
C ALA A 202 -7.31 3.56 12.76
N VAL A 203 -7.34 2.75 11.70
CA VAL A 203 -7.72 3.22 10.34
C VAL A 203 -9.16 3.75 10.32
N ALA A 204 -10.11 3.02 10.91
CA ALA A 204 -11.51 3.48 10.98
C ALA A 204 -11.64 4.80 11.76
N HIS A 205 -10.95 4.92 12.90
CA HIS A 205 -10.95 6.15 13.69
C HIS A 205 -10.38 7.34 12.92
N GLN A 206 -9.23 7.16 12.28
CA GLN A 206 -8.55 8.20 11.50
C GLN A 206 -9.41 8.65 10.29
N MET A 207 -10.06 7.70 9.61
CA MET A 207 -11.00 7.99 8.52
C MET A 207 -12.19 8.83 9.00
N GLN A 208 -12.81 8.44 10.11
CA GLN A 208 -13.96 9.15 10.70
C GLN A 208 -13.60 10.55 11.20
N ASP A 209 -12.42 10.70 11.81
CA ASP A 209 -11.91 12.00 12.25
C ASP A 209 -11.67 12.96 11.07
N ALA A 210 -11.01 12.47 10.01
CA ALA A 210 -10.80 13.25 8.79
C ALA A 210 -12.13 13.65 8.11
N LEU A 211 -13.11 12.75 8.09
CA LEU A 211 -14.46 13.03 7.57
C LEU A 211 -15.22 14.08 8.37
N LYS A 212 -15.16 13.97 9.71
CA LYS A 212 -15.78 14.97 10.58
C LYS A 212 -15.22 16.35 10.29
N TRP A 213 -13.90 16.45 10.12
CA TRP A 213 -13.26 17.71 9.79
C TRP A 213 -13.63 18.19 8.39
N LEU A 214 -13.60 17.33 7.37
CA LEU A 214 -14.01 17.67 6.00
C LEU A 214 -15.44 18.23 5.96
N LYS A 215 -16.37 17.66 6.74
CA LYS A 215 -17.77 18.13 6.85
C LYS A 215 -17.91 19.46 7.61
N CYS A 216 -17.04 19.74 8.57
CA CYS A 216 -17.10 20.97 9.36
C CYS A 216 -16.41 22.16 8.69
N ALA A 217 -15.57 21.94 7.67
CA ALA A 217 -14.79 22.97 6.98
C ALA A 217 -15.64 23.79 5.99
N GLU A 218 -16.75 24.37 6.45
CA GLU A 218 -17.50 25.39 5.71
C GLU A 218 -16.82 26.75 5.91
N GLY A 219 -15.82 27.09 5.07
CA GLY A 219 -15.36 28.48 4.90
C GLY A 219 -13.87 28.77 5.10
N ASP A 220 -13.12 27.95 5.84
CA ASP A 220 -11.66 28.05 5.94
C ASP A 220 -11.09 26.64 6.13
N ARG A 221 -10.52 26.05 5.05
CA ARG A 221 -10.04 24.64 5.02
C ARG A 221 -8.72 24.42 5.79
N VAL A 222 -8.20 25.42 6.51
CA VAL A 222 -6.96 25.29 7.29
C VAL A 222 -7.30 24.75 8.68
N GLY A 223 -6.96 23.50 8.95
CA GLY A 223 -7.15 22.92 10.28
C GLY A 223 -5.85 22.43 10.89
N PRO A 224 -5.93 21.54 11.89
CA PRO A 224 -4.78 21.20 12.74
C PRO A 224 -3.75 20.40 11.95
N GLY A 225 -2.58 21.00 11.72
CA GLY A 225 -1.57 20.46 10.81
C GLY A 225 -1.87 20.86 9.38
N LEU A 226 -0.83 21.18 8.61
CA LEU A 226 -0.90 21.74 7.25
C LEU A 226 -1.55 20.81 6.19
N PHE A 227 -2.31 19.79 6.60
CA PHE A 227 -2.83 18.75 5.74
C PHE A 227 -4.31 18.93 5.47
N ASP A 228 -4.65 18.96 4.18
CA ASP A 228 -6.01 18.89 3.70
C ASP A 228 -6.70 17.58 4.15
N PRO A 229 -7.90 17.62 4.77
CA PRO A 229 -8.59 16.41 5.25
C PRO A 229 -8.95 15.44 4.12
N GLU A 230 -9.19 15.93 2.90
CA GLU A 230 -9.37 15.07 1.73
C GLU A 230 -8.07 14.30 1.40
N TYR A 231 -6.92 14.99 1.35
CA TYR A 231 -5.62 14.34 1.19
C TYR A 231 -5.34 13.27 2.27
N ARG A 232 -5.78 13.49 3.51
CA ARG A 232 -5.66 12.50 4.60
C ARG A 232 -6.50 11.26 4.36
N ILE A 233 -7.77 11.41 3.94
CA ILE A 233 -8.64 10.30 3.55
C ILE A 233 -8.01 9.47 2.44
N ILE A 234 -7.50 10.13 1.40
CA ILE A 234 -6.87 9.48 0.25
C ILE A 234 -5.64 8.69 0.70
N THR A 235 -4.76 9.31 1.49
CA THR A 235 -3.52 8.66 1.97
C THR A 235 -3.81 7.44 2.85
N LEU A 236 -4.78 7.55 3.78
CA LEU A 236 -5.20 6.42 4.63
C LEU A 236 -5.75 5.27 3.78
N ASN A 237 -6.60 5.58 2.80
CA ASN A 237 -7.17 4.57 1.91
C ASN A 237 -6.12 3.92 1.01
N ASP A 238 -5.19 4.70 0.44
CA ASP A 238 -4.10 4.19 -0.39
C ASP A 238 -3.19 3.26 0.42
N GLY A 239 -2.83 3.64 1.64
CA GLY A 239 -2.03 2.79 2.52
C GLY A 239 -2.78 1.51 2.92
N LEU A 240 -4.08 1.59 3.25
CA LEU A 240 -4.92 0.42 3.52
C LEU A 240 -4.98 -0.51 2.29
N TYR A 241 -5.25 0.04 1.10
CA TYR A 241 -5.28 -0.68 -0.17
C TYR A 241 -3.94 -1.41 -0.40
N ASN A 242 -2.82 -0.71 -0.23
CA ASN A 242 -1.52 -1.29 -0.47
C ASN A 242 -1.21 -2.42 0.52
N ILE A 243 -1.50 -2.26 1.81
CA ILE A 243 -1.28 -3.29 2.83
C ILE A 243 -2.16 -4.52 2.58
N LEU A 244 -3.47 -4.31 2.35
CA LEU A 244 -4.41 -5.37 2.03
C LEU A 244 -3.95 -6.15 0.80
N ARG A 245 -3.50 -5.44 -0.24
CA ARG A 245 -2.95 -6.02 -1.47
C ARG A 245 -1.68 -6.82 -1.17
N ALA A 246 -0.75 -6.29 -0.37
CA ALA A 246 0.50 -6.95 -0.03
C ALA A 246 0.30 -8.29 0.70
N LEU A 247 -0.70 -8.33 1.56
CA LEU A 247 -1.06 -9.51 2.36
C LEU A 247 -1.95 -10.50 1.59
N SER A 248 -2.53 -10.10 0.46
CA SER A 248 -3.30 -11.01 -0.37
C SER A 248 -2.38 -12.04 -1.04
N PRO A 249 -2.73 -13.34 -1.05
CA PRO A 249 -1.94 -14.39 -1.69
C PRO A 249 -1.62 -14.13 -3.18
N ASP A 250 -2.52 -13.44 -3.88
CA ASP A 250 -2.41 -13.09 -5.30
C ASP A 250 -1.92 -11.65 -5.55
N GLN A 251 -1.64 -10.90 -4.49
CA GLN A 251 -1.23 -9.49 -4.53
C GLN A 251 -2.20 -8.57 -5.29
N LEU A 252 -3.48 -8.93 -5.31
CA LEU A 252 -4.54 -8.18 -5.94
C LEU A 252 -5.71 -8.07 -4.97
N LEU A 253 -6.33 -6.90 -4.94
CA LEU A 253 -7.59 -6.72 -4.22
C LEU A 253 -8.72 -6.82 -5.22
N LEU A 254 -9.40 -7.95 -5.15
CA LEU A 254 -10.56 -8.24 -5.98
C LEU A 254 -11.78 -8.25 -5.08
N SER A 255 -12.96 -7.90 -5.62
CA SER A 255 -14.19 -7.71 -4.84
C SER A 255 -14.46 -8.83 -3.85
N ASP A 256 -14.19 -10.09 -4.24
CA ASP A 256 -14.58 -11.27 -3.47
C ASP A 256 -13.41 -11.93 -2.74
N THR A 257 -12.25 -11.26 -2.71
CA THR A 257 -11.09 -11.77 -1.98
C THR A 257 -11.34 -11.54 -0.49
N PRO A 258 -11.33 -12.60 0.34
CA PRO A 258 -11.37 -12.40 1.78
C PRO A 258 -10.24 -11.43 2.17
N VAL A 259 -10.56 -10.42 2.96
CA VAL A 259 -9.56 -9.48 3.49
C VAL A 259 -9.29 -9.81 4.96
N PRO A 260 -8.59 -10.92 5.25
CA PRO A 260 -8.50 -11.39 6.62
C PRO A 260 -7.91 -10.34 7.56
N LEU A 261 -7.03 -9.43 7.10
CA LEU A 261 -6.52 -8.31 7.92
C LEU A 261 -7.62 -7.54 8.66
N VAL A 262 -8.71 -7.18 7.98
CA VAL A 262 -9.79 -6.34 8.54
C VAL A 262 -11.06 -7.14 8.87
N LYS A 263 -10.98 -8.47 8.88
CA LYS A 263 -12.12 -9.33 9.19
C LYS A 263 -12.69 -9.04 10.58
N GLY A 264 -13.99 -8.78 10.65
CA GLY A 264 -14.73 -8.34 11.83
C GLY A 264 -14.84 -6.81 11.98
N TYR A 265 -14.18 -6.04 11.13
CA TYR A 265 -14.11 -4.58 11.17
C TYR A 265 -14.46 -3.94 9.81
N GLU A 266 -14.91 -4.74 8.84
CA GLU A 266 -15.21 -4.27 7.49
C GLU A 266 -16.26 -3.16 7.49
N LEU A 267 -17.31 -3.29 8.31
CA LEU A 267 -18.41 -2.31 8.40
C LEU A 267 -17.95 -0.95 8.94
N ASP A 268 -17.07 -0.93 9.93
CA ASP A 268 -16.56 0.32 10.53
C ASP A 268 -15.73 1.12 9.51
N ILE A 269 -14.90 0.40 8.73
CA ILE A 269 -14.08 1.00 7.67
C ILE A 269 -14.96 1.41 6.49
N LEU A 270 -15.88 0.55 6.05
CA LEU A 270 -16.82 0.83 4.96
C LEU A 270 -17.63 2.09 5.21
N LYS A 271 -18.15 2.26 6.43
CA LYS A 271 -18.90 3.47 6.80
C LYS A 271 -18.11 4.74 6.51
N GLY A 272 -16.82 4.77 6.88
CA GLY A 272 -15.95 5.91 6.59
C GLY A 272 -15.75 6.10 5.08
N ILE A 273 -15.38 5.04 4.37
CA ILE A 273 -15.10 5.12 2.93
C ILE A 273 -16.34 5.57 2.13
N GLU A 274 -17.51 5.01 2.41
CA GLU A 274 -18.76 5.35 1.70
C GLU A 274 -19.19 6.79 1.94
N GLU A 275 -19.03 7.30 3.17
CA GLU A 275 -19.27 8.71 3.49
C GLU A 275 -18.25 9.64 2.82
N ALA A 276 -17.03 9.15 2.55
CA ALA A 276 -15.96 9.91 1.90
C ALA A 276 -16.14 10.04 0.38
N ILE A 277 -16.62 9.00 -0.29
CA ILE A 277 -16.75 8.95 -1.75
C ILE A 277 -17.40 10.22 -2.36
N PRO A 278 -18.55 10.73 -1.86
CA PRO A 278 -19.16 11.93 -2.44
C PRO A 278 -18.47 13.24 -2.06
N LEU A 279 -17.57 13.23 -1.06
CA LEU A 279 -16.88 14.42 -0.55
C LEU A 279 -15.49 14.62 -1.15
N VAL A 280 -14.86 13.56 -1.64
CA VAL A 280 -13.53 13.63 -2.28
C VAL A 280 -13.68 14.13 -3.72
N GLU A 281 -13.07 15.28 -4.01
CA GLU A 281 -13.06 15.92 -5.32
C GLU A 281 -12.08 15.22 -6.29
N ASP A 282 -10.93 14.75 -5.79
CA ASP A 282 -9.91 14.05 -6.58
C ASP A 282 -10.44 12.73 -7.16
N ALA A 283 -10.50 12.66 -8.50
CA ALA A 283 -11.03 11.49 -9.20
C ALA A 283 -10.23 10.22 -8.92
N ARG A 284 -8.90 10.34 -8.76
CA ARG A 284 -8.03 9.22 -8.44
C ARG A 284 -8.28 8.71 -7.03
N GLY A 285 -8.32 9.59 -6.04
CA GLY A 285 -8.62 9.29 -4.64
C GLY A 285 -10.00 8.65 -4.48
N ARG A 286 -11.02 9.21 -5.15
CA ARG A 286 -12.38 8.63 -5.19
C ARG A 286 -12.36 7.22 -5.77
N HIS A 287 -11.60 7.01 -6.84
CA HIS A 287 -11.46 5.69 -7.44
C HIS A 287 -10.79 4.68 -6.47
N CYS A 288 -9.72 5.07 -5.78
CA CYS A 288 -9.09 4.22 -4.77
C CYS A 288 -10.07 3.84 -3.64
N LEU A 289 -10.90 4.78 -3.18
CA LEU A 289 -11.94 4.54 -2.17
C LEU A 289 -12.97 3.49 -2.64
N ILE A 290 -13.48 3.63 -3.87
CA ILE A 290 -14.42 2.67 -4.47
C ILE A 290 -13.81 1.27 -4.56
N SER A 291 -12.51 1.17 -4.89
CA SER A 291 -11.81 -0.12 -4.99
C SER A 291 -11.73 -0.84 -3.64
N VAL A 292 -11.36 -0.13 -2.58
CA VAL A 292 -11.32 -0.70 -1.23
C VAL A 292 -12.72 -1.06 -0.77
N ALA A 293 -13.70 -0.16 -0.89
CA ALA A 293 -15.08 -0.44 -0.50
C ALA A 293 -15.66 -1.67 -1.22
N SER A 294 -15.43 -1.79 -2.53
CA SER A 294 -15.87 -2.95 -3.31
C SER A 294 -15.27 -4.27 -2.81
N THR A 295 -14.02 -4.23 -2.37
CA THR A 295 -13.32 -5.38 -1.76
C THR A 295 -13.89 -5.74 -0.40
N LEU A 296 -14.16 -4.73 0.44
CA LEU A 296 -14.77 -4.95 1.76
C LEU A 296 -16.19 -5.51 1.65
N HIS A 297 -16.98 -5.03 0.69
CA HIS A 297 -18.33 -5.55 0.42
C HIS A 297 -18.32 -7.02 0.01
N GLY A 298 -17.44 -7.45 -0.90
CA GLY A 298 -17.42 -8.87 -1.26
C GLY A 298 -16.80 -9.75 -0.17
N SER A 299 -15.91 -9.23 0.68
CA SER A 299 -15.49 -9.93 1.92
C SER A 299 -16.65 -10.14 2.90
N LEU A 300 -17.59 -9.20 2.98
CA LEU A 300 -18.84 -9.35 3.73
C LEU A 300 -19.87 -10.25 3.03
N GLY A 301 -19.61 -10.67 1.79
CA GLY A 301 -20.57 -11.41 0.98
C GLY A 301 -21.74 -10.56 0.49
N THR A 302 -21.63 -9.22 0.53
CA THR A 302 -22.67 -8.32 0.02
C THR A 302 -22.84 -8.54 -1.48
N PRO A 303 -24.03 -9.00 -1.93
CA PRO A 303 -24.31 -9.17 -3.34
C PRO A 303 -24.08 -7.87 -4.11
N PHE A 304 -23.56 -7.96 -5.33
CA PHE A 304 -23.22 -6.78 -6.14
C PHE A 304 -24.40 -5.79 -6.26
N ASN A 305 -25.62 -6.31 -6.44
CA ASN A 305 -26.82 -5.50 -6.59
C ASN A 305 -27.25 -4.74 -5.31
N ASP A 306 -26.77 -5.17 -4.14
CA ASP A 306 -27.12 -4.59 -2.85
C ASP A 306 -26.12 -3.50 -2.41
N ARG A 307 -25.05 -3.29 -3.18
CA ARG A 307 -24.02 -2.28 -2.89
C ARG A 307 -24.54 -0.86 -3.20
N PRO A 308 -24.00 0.20 -2.56
CA PRO A 308 -24.29 1.59 -2.92
C PRO A 308 -24.06 1.88 -4.41
N GLU A 309 -24.81 2.85 -4.98
CA GLU A 309 -24.74 3.20 -6.41
C GLU A 309 -23.31 3.46 -6.92
N PRO A 310 -22.44 4.21 -6.20
CA PRO A 310 -21.06 4.43 -6.64
C PRO A 310 -20.22 3.15 -6.72
N LEU A 311 -20.63 2.08 -6.03
CA LEU A 311 -19.97 0.76 -6.03
C LEU A 311 -20.64 -0.24 -6.98
N ARG A 312 -21.84 0.08 -7.50
CA ARG A 312 -22.58 -0.70 -8.51
C ARG A 312 -22.23 -0.31 -9.92
N LEU A 313 -21.60 0.85 -10.12
CA LEU A 313 -20.92 1.13 -11.38
C LEU A 313 -19.91 0.01 -11.61
N PRO A 314 -19.85 -0.56 -12.81
CA PRO A 314 -19.11 -1.78 -13.02
C PRO A 314 -17.68 -1.59 -12.53
N PHE A 315 -17.18 -2.64 -11.88
CA PHE A 315 -15.87 -2.83 -11.22
C PHE A 315 -14.65 -2.53 -12.12
N LEU A 316 -14.90 -1.87 -13.24
CA LEU A 316 -14.02 -1.55 -14.33
C LEU A 316 -13.31 -0.23 -14.18
N ALA A 317 -13.46 0.46 -13.05
CA ALA A 317 -12.34 1.25 -12.59
C ALA A 317 -11.30 0.27 -12.01
N LEU A 318 -10.65 -0.54 -12.85
CA LEU A 318 -9.22 -0.73 -12.66
C LEU A 318 -8.69 0.42 -13.48
N SER A 319 -8.12 1.42 -12.84
CA SER A 319 -7.52 2.57 -13.52
C SER A 319 -6.69 2.12 -14.73
N GLY A 320 -7.23 2.29 -15.94
CA GLY A 320 -6.55 2.03 -17.20
C GLY A 320 -7.19 0.96 -18.10
N HIS A 321 -6.67 0.85 -19.31
CA HIS A 321 -7.09 -0.12 -20.32
C HIS A 321 -6.80 -1.55 -19.88
N SER A 322 -7.36 -2.53 -20.60
CA SER A 322 -7.03 -3.95 -20.40
C SER A 322 -5.50 -4.19 -20.46
N SER A 323 -4.80 -3.44 -21.31
CA SER A 323 -3.34 -3.42 -21.41
C SER A 323 -2.67 -3.08 -20.09
N ASP A 324 -3.21 -2.12 -19.34
CA ASP A 324 -2.58 -1.55 -18.15
C ASP A 324 -2.68 -2.54 -16.99
N ILE A 325 -3.79 -3.29 -16.92
CA ILE A 325 -3.97 -4.42 -16.00
C ILE A 325 -2.92 -5.50 -16.29
N ILE A 326 -2.76 -5.88 -17.56
CA ILE A 326 -1.81 -6.93 -17.97
C ILE A 326 -0.36 -6.47 -17.73
N HIS A 327 -0.03 -5.22 -18.08
CA HIS A 327 1.28 -4.62 -17.84
C HIS A 327 1.62 -4.66 -16.35
N ARG A 328 0.75 -4.09 -15.51
CA ARG A 328 0.95 -4.02 -14.05
C ARG A 328 1.11 -5.40 -13.44
N MET A 329 0.28 -6.36 -13.84
CA MET A 329 0.34 -7.74 -13.35
C MET A 329 1.65 -8.42 -13.76
N MET A 330 2.03 -8.37 -15.04
CA MET A 330 3.28 -8.99 -15.53
C MET A 330 4.53 -8.31 -14.96
N PHE A 331 4.49 -6.98 -14.85
CA PHE A 331 5.54 -6.17 -14.27
C PHE A 331 5.72 -6.55 -12.79
N THR A 332 4.63 -6.59 -12.01
CA THR A 332 4.66 -7.02 -10.60
C THR A 332 5.23 -8.42 -10.46
N LEU A 333 4.81 -9.36 -11.31
CA LEU A 333 5.33 -10.74 -11.30
C LEU A 333 6.83 -10.81 -11.65
N ARG A 334 7.32 -9.96 -12.56
CA ARG A 334 8.74 -9.87 -12.93
C ARG A 334 9.59 -9.29 -11.79
N GLN A 335 9.04 -8.30 -11.07
CA GLN A 335 9.67 -7.68 -9.91
C GLN A 335 9.51 -8.50 -8.63
N ARG A 336 8.65 -9.52 -8.61
CA ARG A 336 8.46 -10.37 -7.43
C ARG A 336 9.76 -11.13 -7.12
N HIS A 337 10.30 -10.92 -5.92
CA HIS A 337 11.48 -11.61 -5.40
C HIS A 337 11.12 -12.86 -4.58
N ALA A 338 10.06 -13.55 -4.99
CA ALA A 338 9.58 -14.77 -4.35
C ALA A 338 9.27 -15.83 -5.40
N CYS A 339 9.28 -17.09 -4.96
CA CYS A 339 9.03 -18.22 -5.84
C CYS A 339 7.60 -18.14 -6.40
N GLY A 340 7.46 -18.04 -7.72
CA GLY A 340 6.17 -18.03 -8.42
C GLY A 340 5.51 -19.41 -8.55
N ALA A 341 5.98 -20.41 -7.81
CA ALA A 341 5.32 -21.70 -7.74
C ALA A 341 4.25 -21.66 -6.65
N ALA A 342 3.05 -22.15 -6.95
CA ALA A 342 1.96 -22.20 -5.99
C ALA A 342 2.41 -22.83 -4.67
N ARG A 343 2.01 -22.20 -3.54
CA ARG A 343 2.32 -22.62 -2.15
C ARG A 343 3.80 -22.59 -1.76
N CYS A 344 4.69 -22.05 -2.58
CA CYS A 344 6.07 -21.80 -2.17
C CYS A 344 6.20 -20.36 -1.66
N THR A 345 6.50 -20.20 -0.38
CA THR A 345 6.69 -18.89 0.27
C THR A 345 8.13 -18.41 0.23
N VAL A 346 9.06 -19.19 -0.31
CA VAL A 346 10.49 -18.89 -0.32
C VAL A 346 10.77 -17.63 -1.16
N SER A 347 11.44 -16.67 -0.54
CA SER A 347 11.88 -15.42 -1.15
C SER A 347 13.38 -15.42 -1.47
N GLU A 348 13.87 -14.45 -2.24
CA GLU A 348 15.31 -14.23 -2.43
C GLU A 348 16.04 -13.94 -1.12
N ARG A 349 15.32 -13.39 -0.14
CA ARG A 349 15.84 -13.04 1.18
C ARG A 349 16.16 -14.30 1.98
N ASP A 350 15.25 -15.28 1.98
CA ASP A 350 15.44 -16.57 2.65
C ASP A 350 16.69 -17.32 2.16
N VAL A 351 17.02 -17.16 0.86
CA VAL A 351 18.09 -17.91 0.21
C VAL A 351 19.39 -17.11 0.12
N GLY A 352 19.34 -15.80 0.38
CA GLY A 352 20.49 -14.90 0.23
C GLY A 352 21.01 -14.76 -1.21
N ARG A 353 20.24 -15.16 -2.22
CA ARG A 353 20.63 -15.07 -3.65
C ARG A 353 19.42 -14.84 -4.54
N ARG A 354 19.68 -14.46 -5.79
CA ARG A 354 18.62 -14.34 -6.80
C ARG A 354 17.98 -15.69 -7.13
N LEU A 355 16.64 -15.70 -7.26
CA LEU A 355 15.90 -16.88 -7.70
C LEU A 355 16.11 -17.12 -9.19
N GLN A 356 15.96 -18.37 -9.64
CA GLN A 356 16.13 -18.73 -11.04
C GLN A 356 14.91 -18.31 -11.84
N ARG A 357 15.10 -17.48 -12.88
CA ARG A 357 14.02 -17.12 -13.80
C ARG A 357 13.70 -18.27 -14.75
N CYS A 358 12.43 -18.37 -15.15
CA CYS A 358 12.00 -19.28 -16.20
C CYS A 358 12.81 -19.02 -17.48
N ALA A 359 13.55 -20.02 -17.97
CA ALA A 359 14.33 -19.89 -19.22
C ALA A 359 13.48 -19.60 -20.47
N GLY A 360 12.16 -19.85 -20.41
CA GLY A 360 11.23 -19.55 -21.49
C GLY A 360 10.83 -18.08 -21.55
N CYS A 361 10.10 -17.59 -20.53
CA CYS A 361 9.56 -16.23 -20.52
C CYS A 361 10.46 -15.18 -19.84
N GLY A 362 11.42 -15.59 -19.02
CA GLY A 362 12.28 -14.69 -18.25
C GLY A 362 11.57 -13.90 -17.13
N ILE A 363 10.28 -14.13 -16.89
CA ILE A 363 9.46 -13.34 -15.95
C ILE A 363 9.33 -14.06 -14.60
N VAL A 364 8.76 -15.27 -14.59
CA VAL A 364 8.49 -16.01 -13.34
C VAL A 364 9.79 -16.50 -12.72
N GLN A 365 9.92 -16.34 -11.41
CA GLN A 365 11.09 -16.75 -10.64
C GLN A 365 10.82 -18.02 -9.83
N TYR A 366 11.83 -18.86 -9.64
CA TYR A 366 11.73 -20.11 -8.91
C TYR A 366 12.90 -20.31 -7.98
N PHE A 367 12.59 -20.78 -6.77
CA PHE A 367 13.60 -21.19 -5.80
C PHE A 367 14.45 -22.38 -6.29
N SER A 368 13.80 -23.37 -6.89
CA SER A 368 14.44 -24.60 -7.37
C SER A 368 13.83 -25.07 -8.70
N LYS A 369 14.55 -25.96 -9.40
CA LYS A 369 14.05 -26.65 -10.60
C LYS A 369 12.79 -27.47 -10.30
N ASP A 370 12.64 -27.98 -9.08
CA ASP A 370 11.45 -28.74 -8.69
C ASP A 370 10.22 -27.86 -8.47
N CYS A 371 10.39 -26.65 -7.92
CA CYS A 371 9.32 -25.64 -7.92
C CYS A 371 8.88 -25.30 -9.36
N GLN A 372 9.84 -25.12 -10.28
CA GLN A 372 9.52 -24.88 -11.68
C GLN A 372 8.76 -26.07 -12.31
N ARG A 373 9.23 -27.31 -12.13
CA ARG A 373 8.56 -28.52 -12.66
C ARG A 373 7.13 -28.67 -12.13
N ARG A 374 6.92 -28.42 -10.84
CA ARG A 374 5.57 -28.44 -10.22
C ARG A 374 4.66 -27.36 -10.78
N HIS A 375 5.16 -26.16 -11.04
CA HIS A 375 4.38 -25.11 -11.69
C HIS A 375 4.13 -25.39 -13.19
N TRP A 376 4.93 -26.26 -13.82
CA TRP A 376 4.93 -26.46 -15.27
C TRP A 376 3.80 -27.36 -15.81
N LYS A 377 3.37 -28.41 -15.11
CA LYS A 377 2.49 -29.45 -15.71
C LYS A 377 1.20 -29.84 -14.96
N PRO A 378 1.17 -30.08 -13.63
CA PRO A 378 0.00 -30.70 -13.00
C PRO A 378 -0.89 -29.73 -12.21
N LEU A 379 -1.02 -28.47 -12.63
CA LEU A 379 -1.93 -27.50 -12.00
C LEU A 379 -3.07 -27.15 -12.95
N GLU A 380 -4.18 -26.69 -12.38
CA GLU A 380 -5.32 -26.11 -13.12
C GLU A 380 -4.86 -24.98 -14.05
N THR A 381 -3.82 -24.26 -13.63
CA THR A 381 -3.20 -23.12 -14.32
C THR A 381 -1.70 -23.38 -14.55
N PRO A 382 -1.34 -24.26 -15.49
CA PRO A 382 0.06 -24.62 -15.70
C PRO A 382 0.82 -23.48 -16.38
N HIS A 383 1.96 -23.08 -15.83
CA HIS A 383 2.80 -22.01 -16.42
C HIS A 383 3.16 -22.28 -17.89
N LYS A 384 3.32 -23.56 -18.27
CA LYS A 384 3.60 -23.97 -19.65
C LYS A 384 2.63 -23.36 -20.65
N ALA A 385 1.35 -23.25 -20.31
CA ALA A 385 0.32 -22.76 -21.22
C ALA A 385 0.44 -21.27 -21.52
N VAL A 386 0.93 -20.47 -20.56
CA VAL A 386 1.08 -19.01 -20.71
C VAL A 386 2.51 -18.54 -20.94
N CYS A 387 3.49 -19.42 -20.74
CA CYS A 387 4.91 -19.08 -20.95
C CYS A 387 5.19 -18.47 -22.34
N PRO A 388 4.62 -18.95 -23.47
CA PRO A 388 4.81 -18.33 -24.77
C PRO A 388 4.24 -16.92 -24.88
N LEU A 389 3.03 -16.69 -24.33
CA LEU A 389 2.39 -15.36 -24.30
C LEU A 389 3.23 -14.38 -23.47
N MET A 390 3.66 -14.81 -22.29
CA MET A 390 4.54 -14.03 -21.42
C MET A 390 5.87 -13.71 -22.10
N LYS A 391 6.45 -14.66 -22.83
CA LYS A 391 7.70 -14.44 -23.60
C LYS A 391 7.51 -13.38 -24.68
N ARG A 392 6.37 -13.38 -25.39
CA ARG A 392 6.06 -12.37 -26.41
C ARG A 392 5.97 -10.96 -25.82
N LEU A 393 5.42 -10.83 -24.61
CA LEU A 393 5.21 -9.54 -23.95
C LEU A 393 6.40 -9.06 -23.12
N ALA A 394 7.33 -9.95 -22.75
CA ALA A 394 8.48 -9.62 -21.91
C ALA A 394 9.33 -8.42 -22.39
N PRO A 395 9.59 -8.22 -23.70
CA PRO A 395 10.37 -7.09 -24.20
C PRO A 395 9.72 -5.72 -23.93
N PHE A 396 8.40 -5.68 -23.76
CA PHE A 396 7.64 -4.44 -23.61
C PHE A 396 7.47 -4.01 -22.15
N LEU A 397 7.81 -4.87 -21.18
CA LEU A 397 7.53 -4.59 -19.76
C LEU A 397 8.27 -3.39 -19.18
N ASP A 398 9.36 -2.96 -19.80
CA ASP A 398 10.13 -1.78 -19.36
C ASP A 398 9.66 -0.48 -20.05
N LEU A 399 8.67 -0.55 -20.94
CA LEU A 399 8.05 0.60 -21.57
C LEU A 399 7.08 1.33 -20.62
N LYS A 400 6.78 2.60 -20.94
CA LYS A 400 5.69 3.33 -20.30
C LYS A 400 4.34 2.72 -20.68
N GLU A 401 3.29 3.00 -19.89
CA GLU A 401 1.96 2.40 -20.09
C GLU A 401 1.40 2.64 -21.51
N GLU A 402 1.54 3.86 -22.04
CA GLU A 402 1.11 4.22 -23.40
C GLU A 402 1.85 3.42 -24.49
N ASP A 403 3.18 3.33 -24.38
CA ASP A 403 4.02 2.58 -25.31
C ASP A 403 3.75 1.07 -25.22
N PHE A 404 3.60 0.54 -24.00
CA PHE A 404 3.22 -0.87 -23.78
C PHE A 404 1.88 -1.17 -24.43
N ARG A 405 0.89 -0.28 -24.28
CA ARG A 405 -0.43 -0.43 -24.90
C ARG A 405 -0.33 -0.49 -26.42
N LYS A 406 0.45 0.41 -27.03
CA LYS A 406 0.68 0.43 -28.47
C LYS A 406 1.33 -0.88 -28.96
N GLU A 407 2.38 -1.34 -28.30
CA GLU A 407 3.07 -2.59 -28.66
C GLU A 407 2.16 -3.81 -28.43
N LEU A 408 1.34 -3.81 -27.37
CA LEU A 408 0.39 -4.87 -27.11
C LEU A 408 -0.63 -5.01 -28.26
N ARG A 409 -1.19 -3.89 -28.73
CA ARG A 409 -2.10 -3.88 -29.90
C ARG A 409 -1.41 -4.46 -31.14
N ALA A 410 -0.15 -4.10 -31.38
CA ALA A 410 0.62 -4.62 -32.51
C ALA A 410 0.86 -6.15 -32.47
N THR A 411 0.76 -6.78 -31.30
CA THR A 411 0.88 -8.25 -31.18
C THR A 411 -0.37 -9.02 -31.64
N ASN A 412 -1.48 -8.33 -31.91
CA ASN A 412 -2.79 -8.91 -32.26
C ASN A 412 -3.30 -9.92 -31.21
N LEU A 413 -3.01 -9.65 -29.93
CA LEU A 413 -3.55 -10.39 -28.80
C LEU A 413 -5.02 -10.02 -28.59
N ASN A 414 -5.92 -11.01 -28.59
CA ASN A 414 -7.32 -10.76 -28.24
C ASN A 414 -7.57 -10.82 -26.72
N HIS A 415 -8.73 -10.35 -26.28
CA HIS A 415 -9.11 -10.34 -24.86
C HIS A 415 -9.14 -11.73 -24.22
N ASP A 416 -9.45 -12.79 -24.97
CA ASP A 416 -9.49 -14.15 -24.43
C ASP A 416 -8.07 -14.66 -24.12
N GLU A 417 -7.08 -14.32 -24.95
CA GLU A 417 -5.67 -14.62 -24.69
C GLU A 417 -5.12 -13.81 -23.50
N LEU A 418 -5.49 -12.54 -23.39
CA LEU A 418 -5.11 -11.69 -22.24
C LEU A 418 -5.77 -12.18 -20.95
N ALA A 419 -7.05 -12.57 -21.01
CA ALA A 419 -7.76 -13.16 -19.90
C ALA A 419 -7.15 -14.49 -19.49
N PHE A 420 -6.81 -15.36 -20.45
CA PHE A 420 -6.10 -16.61 -20.19
C PHE A 420 -4.78 -16.36 -19.47
N LEU A 421 -4.00 -15.37 -19.92
CA LEU A 421 -2.79 -14.94 -19.23
C LEU A 421 -3.08 -14.49 -17.79
N ALA A 422 -4.07 -13.62 -17.59
CA ALA A 422 -4.44 -13.10 -16.27
C ALA A 422 -4.89 -14.20 -15.31
N VAL A 423 -5.77 -15.11 -15.74
CA VAL A 423 -6.25 -16.23 -14.93
C VAL A 423 -5.09 -17.13 -14.49
N ASN A 424 -4.17 -17.44 -15.41
CA ASN A 424 -3.03 -18.31 -15.09
C ASN A 424 -2.01 -17.65 -14.17
N VAL A 425 -1.68 -16.36 -14.40
CA VAL A 425 -0.76 -15.61 -13.53
C VAL A 425 -1.31 -15.52 -12.11
N ARG A 426 -2.63 -15.45 -11.96
CA ARG A 426 -3.32 -15.46 -10.67
C ARG A 426 -3.57 -16.87 -10.11
N HIS A 427 -3.02 -17.91 -10.74
CA HIS A 427 -3.23 -19.32 -10.37
C HIS A 427 -4.72 -19.73 -10.29
N GLY A 428 -5.60 -19.07 -11.05
CA GLY A 428 -7.04 -19.31 -11.02
C GLY A 428 -7.80 -18.51 -9.96
N ASN A 429 -7.12 -17.61 -9.22
CA ASN A 429 -7.76 -16.64 -8.33
C ASN A 429 -8.27 -15.45 -9.15
N VAL A 430 -9.46 -15.63 -9.72
CA VAL A 430 -10.19 -14.60 -10.47
C VAL A 430 -11.41 -14.28 -9.61
N PRO A 431 -11.80 -12.99 -9.43
CA PRO A 431 -13.04 -12.71 -8.73
C PRO A 431 -14.19 -13.37 -9.47
N THR A 432 -15.11 -13.97 -8.73
CA THR A 432 -16.22 -14.73 -9.31
C THR A 432 -17.50 -14.19 -8.73
N VAL A 433 -18.34 -13.62 -9.60
CA VAL A 433 -19.65 -13.09 -9.18
C VAL A 433 -20.62 -14.21 -8.78
N ALA A 434 -20.42 -15.44 -9.28
CA ALA A 434 -21.25 -16.58 -8.93
C ALA A 434 -20.65 -17.39 -7.77
N PRO A 435 -21.44 -17.74 -6.74
CA PRO A 435 -21.01 -18.67 -5.70
C PRO A 435 -20.81 -20.08 -6.28
N GLY A 436 -19.68 -20.70 -5.96
CA GLY A 436 -19.38 -22.10 -6.31
C GLY A 436 -18.06 -22.30 -7.06
N PRO A 437 -17.61 -23.55 -7.22
CA PRO A 437 -16.41 -23.87 -7.97
C PRO A 437 -16.60 -23.56 -9.46
N GLN A 438 -15.73 -22.71 -10.01
CA GLN A 438 -15.68 -22.42 -11.44
C GLN A 438 -14.52 -23.12 -12.12
N THR A 439 -14.76 -23.61 -13.34
CA THR A 439 -13.70 -24.11 -14.22
C THR A 439 -12.81 -22.96 -14.71
N ILE A 440 -11.56 -23.27 -15.10
CA ILE A 440 -10.67 -22.28 -15.73
C ILE A 440 -11.30 -21.64 -16.97
N ALA A 441 -12.03 -22.40 -17.79
CA ALA A 441 -12.70 -21.85 -18.97
C ALA A 441 -13.72 -20.75 -18.59
N GLN A 442 -14.53 -20.99 -17.54
CA GLN A 442 -15.47 -19.98 -17.02
C GLN A 442 -14.75 -18.76 -16.46
N LYS A 443 -13.65 -18.95 -15.73
CA LYS A 443 -12.83 -17.84 -15.19
C LYS A 443 -12.20 -17.01 -16.30
N VAL A 444 -11.74 -17.66 -17.38
CA VAL A 444 -11.19 -16.99 -18.57
C VAL A 444 -12.26 -16.21 -19.29
N GLN A 445 -13.44 -16.79 -19.49
CA GLN A 445 -14.57 -16.08 -20.10
C GLN A 445 -14.95 -14.85 -19.28
N HIS A 446 -15.08 -15.00 -17.96
CA HIS A 446 -15.41 -13.90 -17.06
C HIS A 446 -14.36 -12.78 -17.11
N MET A 447 -13.08 -13.12 -17.02
CA MET A 447 -11.99 -12.15 -17.13
C MET A 447 -11.96 -11.50 -18.52
N SER A 448 -12.25 -12.24 -19.60
CA SER A 448 -12.32 -11.66 -20.95
C SER A 448 -13.42 -10.63 -21.05
N THR A 449 -14.61 -10.91 -20.50
CA THR A 449 -15.69 -9.93 -20.43
C THR A 449 -15.27 -8.68 -19.67
N ILE A 450 -14.60 -8.83 -18.51
CA ILE A 450 -14.05 -7.70 -17.76
C ILE A 450 -13.09 -6.87 -18.63
N LEU A 451 -12.12 -7.51 -19.29
CA LEU A 451 -11.13 -6.80 -20.10
C LEU A 451 -11.75 -6.11 -21.33
N ARG A 452 -12.79 -6.69 -21.94
CA ARG A 452 -13.51 -6.03 -23.05
C ARG A 452 -14.23 -4.79 -22.56
N MET A 453 -14.93 -4.90 -21.44
CA MET A 453 -15.64 -3.77 -20.89
C MET A 453 -14.67 -2.63 -20.55
N GLN A 454 -13.50 -2.92 -19.96
CA GLN A 454 -12.45 -1.92 -19.69
C GLN A 454 -12.13 -1.06 -20.91
N ASP A 455 -11.85 -1.73 -22.03
CA ASP A 455 -11.48 -1.04 -23.27
C ASP A 455 -12.67 -0.28 -23.87
N SER A 456 -13.90 -0.81 -23.76
CA SER A 456 -15.10 -0.09 -24.16
C SER A 456 -15.28 1.20 -23.36
N PHE A 457 -15.11 1.16 -22.02
CA PHE A 457 -15.37 2.30 -21.13
C PHE A 457 -14.42 3.48 -21.32
N LEU A 458 -13.18 3.21 -21.70
CA LEU A 458 -12.17 4.26 -21.86
C LEU A 458 -12.18 4.87 -23.27
N GLY A 459 -12.89 4.25 -24.21
CA GLY A 459 -12.92 4.65 -25.62
C GLY A 459 -11.55 4.55 -26.30
N ASP A 460 -11.54 4.69 -27.63
CA ASP A 460 -10.31 4.97 -28.36
C ASP A 460 -10.00 6.46 -28.21
N GLU A 461 -9.26 6.81 -27.15
CA GLU A 461 -8.65 8.10 -26.80
C GLU A 461 -9.53 9.39 -26.80
N TYR A 462 -10.76 9.42 -27.34
CA TYR A 462 -11.57 10.66 -27.39
C TYR A 462 -13.11 10.49 -27.35
N GLY A 463 -13.64 9.28 -27.12
CA GLY A 463 -15.09 9.04 -27.11
C GLY A 463 -15.57 8.42 -25.80
N LEU A 464 -16.67 8.93 -25.25
CA LEU A 464 -17.42 8.19 -24.22
C LEU A 464 -17.89 6.85 -24.82
N PRO A 465 -17.88 5.75 -24.05
CA PRO A 465 -18.45 4.47 -24.46
C PRO A 465 -19.88 4.65 -24.96
N ASP A 466 -20.28 3.90 -26.00
CA ASP A 466 -21.69 3.75 -26.31
C ASP A 466 -22.38 3.08 -25.12
N PRO A 467 -23.39 3.72 -24.49
CA PRO A 467 -24.15 3.11 -23.40
C PRO A 467 -24.73 1.72 -23.75
N ALA A 468 -25.01 1.45 -25.03
CA ALA A 468 -25.49 0.15 -25.49
C ALA A 468 -24.44 -0.96 -25.31
N ASP A 469 -23.16 -0.68 -25.57
CA ASP A 469 -22.07 -1.65 -25.40
C ASP A 469 -21.85 -1.98 -23.92
N VAL A 470 -21.96 -0.97 -23.06
CA VAL A 470 -21.91 -1.14 -21.60
C VAL A 470 -23.04 -2.03 -21.11
N LEU A 471 -24.29 -1.73 -21.51
CA LEU A 471 -25.46 -2.51 -21.12
C LEU A 471 -25.40 -3.94 -21.65
N LYS A 472 -24.92 -4.13 -22.88
CA LYS A 472 -24.73 -5.46 -23.48
C LYS A 472 -23.73 -6.28 -22.68
N ALA A 473 -22.58 -5.71 -22.32
CA ALA A 473 -21.59 -6.44 -21.55
C ALA A 473 -22.04 -6.76 -20.11
N LEU A 474 -22.80 -5.85 -19.48
CA LEU A 474 -23.47 -6.12 -18.21
C LEU A 474 -24.49 -7.26 -18.32
N ALA A 475 -25.26 -7.32 -19.42
CA ALA A 475 -26.18 -8.41 -19.69
C ALA A 475 -25.45 -9.74 -19.92
N GLU A 476 -24.32 -9.74 -20.63
CA GLU A 476 -23.46 -10.92 -20.82
C GLU A 476 -22.94 -11.46 -19.48
N LEU A 477 -22.45 -10.58 -18.59
CA LEU A 477 -22.07 -10.97 -17.23
C LEU A 477 -23.25 -11.59 -16.47
N ARG A 478 -24.43 -10.97 -16.53
CA ARG A 478 -25.62 -11.48 -15.85
C ARG A 478 -26.02 -12.87 -16.37
N ASN A 479 -25.93 -13.09 -17.68
CA ASN A 479 -26.26 -14.37 -18.31
C ASN A 479 -25.26 -15.48 -17.96
N LEU A 480 -23.98 -15.16 -17.72
CA LEU A 480 -23.00 -16.12 -17.19
C LEU A 480 -23.32 -16.60 -15.76
N HIS A 481 -24.17 -15.86 -15.04
CA HIS A 481 -24.47 -16.09 -13.63
C HIS A 481 -25.91 -16.51 -13.36
N SER A 482 -26.78 -16.54 -14.37
CA SER A 482 -28.06 -17.23 -14.22
C SER A 482 -27.75 -18.71 -14.05
N PRO A 483 -28.12 -19.34 -12.91
CA PRO A 483 -28.18 -20.78 -12.87
C PRO A 483 -29.06 -21.15 -14.06
N ALA A 484 -28.57 -22.01 -14.96
CA ALA A 484 -29.53 -22.78 -15.74
C ALA A 484 -30.44 -23.37 -14.67
N GLU A 485 -31.73 -23.03 -14.69
CA GLU A 485 -32.76 -23.79 -14.01
C GLU A 485 -32.58 -25.22 -14.51
N SER A 486 -31.71 -25.97 -13.83
CA SER A 486 -31.66 -27.39 -13.95
C SER A 486 -32.97 -27.77 -13.30
N GLU A 487 -34.02 -27.83 -14.14
CA GLU A 487 -35.19 -28.64 -13.89
C GLU A 487 -34.63 -30.00 -13.46
N MET A 488 -34.50 -30.14 -12.15
CA MET A 488 -34.33 -31.40 -11.49
C MET A 488 -35.68 -32.08 -11.70
N VAL A 489 -35.87 -32.63 -12.90
CA VAL A 489 -36.92 -33.58 -13.23
C VAL A 489 -36.63 -34.78 -12.34
N LEU A 490 -37.10 -34.71 -11.10
CA LEU A 490 -37.39 -35.89 -10.31
C LEU A 490 -38.52 -36.60 -11.04
N ARG A 491 -38.16 -37.55 -11.91
CA ARG A 491 -39.05 -38.63 -12.30
C ARG A 491 -38.39 -39.96 -11.91
N PRO A 492 -39.14 -40.87 -11.25
CA PRO A 492 -38.69 -42.23 -10.98
C PRO A 492 -38.49 -43.04 -12.26
#